data_AF-A0A955GPJ4-F1
#
_entry.id   AF-A0A955GPJ4-F1
#
_cell.length_a   1.000
_cell.length_b   1.000
_cell.length_c   1.000
_cell.angle_alpha   90.00
_cell.angle_beta   90.00
_cell.angle_gamma   90.00
#
_symmetry.space_group_name_H-M   'P 1'
#
loop_
_entity.id
_entity.type
_entity.pdbx_description
1 polymer ?
#
loop_
_entity_poly.entity_id
_entity_poly.type
_entity_poly.pdbx_seq_one_letter_code
_entity_poly.pdbx_strand_id
1 'polypeptide(L)'
;MSKFQEARKSKNVRLIVLLIIIIIAAGMWWYGDKTDNATLKTGGAIVGGVAGLGAGLEIADKDFDLQTLWETGSLKESLLERDENGNLKNIGMICDAQDEGFYDYNCDDFETQNEAQRVYDQCG
;
A
#
# COMPACT_ATOMS: atom_id res chain seq x y z
N MET A 1 5.49 14.92 -13.33
CA MET A 1 5.77 14.12 -12.12
C MET A 1 7.26 14.14 -11.82
N SER A 2 7.69 14.24 -10.56
CA SER A 2 9.13 14.19 -10.22
C SER A 2 9.67 12.75 -10.27
N LYS A 3 10.97 12.57 -10.59
CA LYS A 3 11.63 11.24 -10.60
C LYS A 3 11.46 10.46 -9.29
N PHE A 4 11.35 11.17 -8.17
CA PHE A 4 11.11 10.58 -6.85
C PHE A 4 9.69 10.02 -6.69
N GLN A 5 8.68 10.67 -7.29
CA GLN A 5 7.30 10.18 -7.26
C GLN A 5 7.15 8.93 -8.14
N GLU A 6 7.79 8.92 -9.30
CA GLU A 6 7.81 7.77 -10.21
C GLU A 6 8.48 6.55 -9.56
N ALA A 7 9.62 6.75 -8.89
CA ALA A 7 10.28 5.69 -8.12
C ALA A 7 9.41 5.15 -6.98
N ARG A 8 8.60 5.99 -6.32
CA ARG A 8 7.68 5.54 -5.26
C ARG A 8 6.48 4.74 -5.79
N LYS A 9 5.98 5.03 -7.00
CA LYS A 9 4.91 4.25 -7.63
C LYS A 9 5.38 2.86 -8.07
N SER A 10 6.68 2.68 -8.33
CA SER A 10 7.22 1.40 -8.80
C SER A 10 7.08 0.28 -7.74
N LYS A 11 6.31 -0.76 -8.08
CA LYS A 11 6.15 -2.00 -7.29
C LYS A 11 7.49 -2.59 -6.85
N ASN A 12 8.44 -2.69 -7.78
CA ASN A 12 9.76 -3.26 -7.51
C ASN A 12 10.52 -2.44 -6.47
N VAL A 13 10.45 -1.10 -6.55
CA VAL A 13 11.11 -0.22 -5.58
C VAL A 13 10.46 -0.36 -4.20
N ARG A 14 9.13 -0.34 -4.13
CA ARG A 14 8.39 -0.56 -2.86
C ARG A 14 8.76 -1.89 -2.22
N LEU A 15 8.79 -2.97 -3.02
CA LEU A 15 9.13 -4.30 -2.54
C LEU A 15 10.57 -4.37 -2.00
N ILE A 16 11.54 -3.77 -2.70
CA ILE A 16 12.93 -3.70 -2.23
C ILE A 16 13.02 -2.93 -0.91
N VAL A 17 12.33 -1.79 -0.79
CA VAL A 17 12.29 -1.00 0.44
C VAL A 17 11.70 -1.83 1.59
N LEU A 18 10.59 -2.53 1.37
CA LEU A 18 9.97 -3.39 2.37
C LEU A 18 10.90 -4.53 2.81
N LEU A 19 11.60 -5.17 1.86
CA LEU A 19 12.58 -6.22 2.19
C LEU A 19 13.74 -5.68 3.05
N ILE A 20 14.24 -4.47 2.75
CA ILE A 20 15.27 -3.82 3.58
C ILE A 20 14.76 -3.58 5.00
N ILE A 21 13.52 -3.08 5.15
CA ILE A 21 12.90 -2.86 6.46
C ILE A 21 12.77 -4.18 7.24
N ILE A 22 12.34 -5.26 6.59
CA ILE A 22 12.22 -6.59 7.21
C ILE A 22 13.59 -7.08 7.70
N ILE A 23 14.66 -6.90 6.92
CA ILE A 23 16.02 -7.28 7.31
C ILE A 23 16.48 -6.49 8.55
N ILE A 24 16.24 -5.17 8.56
CA ILE A 24 16.56 -4.32 9.72
C ILE A 24 15.78 -4.77 10.95
N ALA A 25 14.47 -5.02 10.81
CA ALA A 25 13.60 -5.47 11.88
C ALA A 25 14.03 -6.83 12.46
N ALA A 26 14.46 -7.76 11.60
CA ALA A 26 15.04 -9.03 12.02
C ALA A 26 16.35 -8.82 12.81
N GLY A 27 17.20 -7.89 12.36
CA GLY A 27 18.41 -7.49 13.08
C GLY A 27 18.12 -6.88 14.47
N MET A 28 17.10 -6.00 14.55
CA MET A 28 16.63 -5.43 15.82
C MET A 28 16.11 -6.52 16.76
N TRP A 29 15.30 -7.45 16.24
CA TRP A 29 14.78 -8.55 17.03
C TRP A 29 15.90 -9.45 17.56
N TRP A 30 16.83 -9.86 16.69
CA TRP A 30 17.95 -10.71 17.04
C TRP A 30 18.91 -10.05 18.05
N TYR A 31 19.24 -8.78 17.85
CA TYR A 31 20.08 -8.04 18.79
C TYR A 31 19.37 -7.77 20.12
N GLY A 32 18.06 -7.49 20.08
CA GLY A 32 17.22 -7.33 21.26
C GLY A 32 17.17 -8.60 22.10
N ASP A 33 17.01 -9.76 21.46
CA ASP A 33 17.08 -11.07 22.12
C ASP A 33 18.48 -11.35 22.71
N LYS A 34 19.54 -11.06 21.96
CA LYS A 34 20.93 -11.24 22.41
C LYS A 34 21.31 -10.37 23.62
N THR A 35 20.70 -9.21 23.76
CA THR A 35 21.01 -8.21 24.81
C THR A 35 19.97 -8.15 25.92
N ASP A 36 18.98 -9.05 25.93
CA ASP A 36 17.82 -9.03 26.83
C ASP A 36 17.05 -7.69 26.82
N ASN A 37 17.12 -6.95 25.71
CA ASN A 37 16.40 -5.69 25.53
C ASN A 37 14.99 -5.94 24.96
N ALA A 38 14.02 -6.01 25.87
CA ALA A 38 12.62 -6.26 25.53
C ALA A 38 12.02 -5.22 24.57
N THR A 39 12.40 -3.94 24.69
CA THR A 39 11.92 -2.87 23.82
C THR A 39 12.39 -3.09 22.39
N LEU A 40 13.67 -3.40 22.19
CA LEU A 40 14.22 -3.60 20.86
C LEU A 40 13.67 -4.88 20.21
N LYS A 41 13.55 -5.96 20.99
CA LYS A 41 12.95 -7.22 20.53
C LYS A 41 11.51 -7.03 20.09
N THR A 42 10.70 -6.36 20.92
CA THR A 42 9.29 -6.09 20.63
C THR A 42 9.14 -5.15 19.45
N GLY A 43 9.93 -4.08 19.39
CA GLY A 43 9.94 -3.15 18.26
C GLY A 43 10.30 -3.84 16.95
N GLY A 44 11.34 -4.68 16.94
CA GLY A 44 11.71 -5.48 15.78
C GLY A 44 10.60 -6.43 15.33
N ALA A 45 9.92 -7.10 16.26
CA ALA A 45 8.80 -7.98 15.94
C ALA A 45 7.61 -7.22 15.32
N ILE A 46 7.24 -6.05 15.87
CA ILE A 46 6.13 -5.24 15.35
C ILE A 46 6.45 -4.70 13.96
N VAL A 47 7.62 -4.06 13.80
CA VAL A 47 8.04 -3.49 12.52
C VAL A 47 8.16 -4.60 11.47
N GLY A 48 8.74 -5.74 11.84
CA GLY A 48 8.86 -6.90 10.96
C GLY A 48 7.50 -7.46 10.55
N GLY A 49 6.55 -7.57 11.48
CA GLY A 49 5.19 -8.01 11.20
C GLY A 49 4.45 -7.08 10.23
N VAL A 50 4.47 -5.77 10.49
CA VAL A 50 3.82 -4.77 9.62
C VAL A 50 4.46 -4.73 8.24
N ALA A 51 5.80 -4.71 8.16
CA ALA A 51 6.51 -4.71 6.88
C ALA A 51 6.28 -6.02 6.10
N GLY A 52 6.21 -7.17 6.79
CA GLY A 52 5.88 -8.46 6.19
C GLY A 52 4.47 -8.50 5.61
N LEU A 53 3.48 -7.96 6.32
CA LEU A 53 2.12 -7.79 5.81
C LEU A 53 2.11 -6.88 4.57
N GLY A 54 2.79 -5.74 4.64
CA GLY A 54 2.93 -4.82 3.50
C GLY A 54 3.59 -5.47 2.29
N ALA A 55 4.64 -6.27 2.48
CA ALA A 55 5.29 -7.01 1.40
C ALA A 55 4.36 -8.08 0.79
N GLY A 56 3.59 -8.78 1.61
CA GLY A 56 2.60 -9.75 1.14
C GLY A 56 1.51 -9.10 0.29
N LEU A 57 0.99 -7.96 0.73
CA LEU A 57 0.01 -7.16 -0.02
C LEU A 57 0.60 -6.62 -1.33
N GLU A 58 1.84 -6.12 -1.29
CA GLU A 58 2.54 -5.63 -2.48
C GLU A 58 2.74 -6.73 -3.52
N ILE A 59 3.11 -7.95 -3.10
CA ILE A 59 3.25 -9.11 -4.00
C ILE A 59 1.90 -9.49 -4.61
N ALA A 60 0.83 -9.44 -3.81
CA ALA A 60 -0.52 -9.80 -4.22
C ALA A 60 -1.23 -8.71 -5.05
N ASP A 61 -0.59 -7.57 -5.30
CA ASP A 61 -1.19 -6.39 -5.92
C ASP A 61 -2.46 -5.94 -5.18
N LYS A 62 -2.40 -6.02 -3.85
CA LYS A 62 -3.50 -5.64 -2.96
C LYS A 62 -3.10 -4.51 -2.02
N ASP A 63 -4.11 -3.88 -1.45
CA ASP A 63 -3.96 -2.91 -0.36
C ASP A 63 -5.13 -3.05 0.63
N PHE A 64 -5.03 -2.41 1.79
CA PHE A 64 -6.16 -2.30 2.71
C PHE A 64 -6.65 -0.86 2.77
N ASP A 65 -7.95 -0.67 2.57
CA ASP A 65 -8.63 0.55 2.97
C ASP A 65 -8.82 0.56 4.50
N LEU A 66 -8.03 1.38 5.17
CA LEU A 66 -8.08 1.52 6.63
C LEU A 66 -9.40 2.14 7.11
N GLN A 67 -10.06 2.95 6.28
CA GLN A 67 -11.35 3.54 6.63
C GLN A 67 -12.45 2.49 6.59
N THR A 68 -12.60 1.76 5.47
CA THR A 68 -13.54 0.62 5.42
C THR A 68 -13.23 -0.39 6.51
N LEU A 69 -11.95 -0.69 6.78
CA LEU A 69 -11.58 -1.61 7.85
C LEU A 69 -12.01 -1.10 9.22
N TRP A 70 -11.92 0.20 9.47
CA TRP A 70 -12.35 0.83 10.72
C TRP A 70 -13.87 0.81 10.88
N GLU A 71 -14.60 1.10 9.80
CA GLU A 71 -16.06 1.18 9.81
C GLU A 71 -16.71 -0.21 9.89
N THR A 72 -16.21 -1.19 9.15
CA THR A 72 -16.84 -2.52 9.03
C THR A 72 -16.15 -3.59 9.86
N GLY A 73 -14.89 -3.39 10.25
CA GLY A 73 -14.07 -4.41 10.91
C GLY A 73 -13.69 -5.59 10.01
N SER A 74 -14.02 -5.55 8.71
CA SER A 74 -13.82 -6.67 7.79
C SER A 74 -12.58 -6.48 6.92
N LEU A 75 -11.59 -7.36 7.11
CA LEU A 75 -10.40 -7.42 6.25
C LEU A 75 -10.76 -7.76 4.79
N LYS A 76 -11.84 -8.52 4.56
CA LYS A 76 -12.24 -8.89 3.20
C LYS A 76 -12.86 -7.72 2.45
N GLU A 77 -13.65 -6.89 3.14
CA GLU A 77 -14.32 -5.73 2.53
C GLU A 77 -13.35 -4.57 2.33
N SER A 78 -12.38 -4.41 3.23
CA SER A 78 -11.30 -3.41 3.10
C SER A 78 -10.22 -3.82 2.10
N LEU A 79 -10.27 -5.01 1.51
CA LEU A 79 -9.23 -5.49 0.59
C LEU A 79 -9.40 -4.85 -0.79
N LEU A 80 -8.38 -4.11 -1.22
CA LEU A 80 -8.31 -3.46 -2.51
C LEU A 80 -7.45 -4.26 -3.48
N GLU A 81 -7.72 -4.13 -4.77
CA GLU A 81 -6.93 -4.73 -5.84
C GLU A 81 -6.37 -3.64 -6.76
N ARG A 82 -5.16 -3.88 -7.27
CA ARG A 82 -4.46 -2.97 -8.16
C ARG A 82 -4.21 -3.59 -9.53
N ASP A 83 -3.98 -2.74 -10.51
CA ASP A 83 -3.45 -3.12 -11.81
C ASP A 83 -1.92 -3.23 -11.79
N GLU A 84 -1.33 -3.58 -12.94
CA GLU A 84 0.12 -3.76 -13.09
C GLU A 84 0.91 -2.44 -12.92
N ASN A 85 0.23 -1.30 -13.08
CA ASN A 85 0.79 0.04 -12.92
C ASN A 85 0.64 0.59 -11.49
N GLY A 86 -0.03 -0.17 -10.61
CA GLY A 86 -0.25 0.19 -9.21
C GLY A 86 -1.45 1.13 -9.00
N ASN A 87 -2.32 1.30 -9.99
CA ASN A 87 -3.58 2.02 -9.84
C ASN A 87 -4.64 1.12 -9.18
N LEU A 88 -5.59 1.73 -8.46
CA LEU A 88 -6.70 1.00 -7.87
C LEU A 88 -7.68 0.52 -8.95
N LYS A 89 -8.11 -0.73 -8.87
CA LYS A 89 -9.18 -1.26 -9.74
C LYS A 89 -10.59 -0.92 -9.25
N ASN A 90 -10.72 -0.47 -8.00
CA ASN A 90 -12.02 -0.14 -7.41
C ASN A 90 -12.39 1.32 -7.72
N ILE A 91 -13.31 1.50 -8.67
CA ILE A 91 -13.77 2.82 -9.14
C ILE A 91 -14.40 3.64 -8.01
N GLY A 92 -15.11 3.02 -7.07
CA GLY A 92 -15.75 3.73 -5.95
C GLY A 92 -14.73 4.51 -5.10
N MET A 93 -13.57 3.91 -4.84
CA MET A 93 -12.51 4.58 -4.08
C MET A 93 -11.68 5.57 -4.90
N ILE A 94 -11.66 5.45 -6.24
CA ILE A 94 -11.12 6.51 -7.07
C ILE A 94 -11.98 7.77 -6.89
N CYS A 95 -13.31 7.60 -6.80
CA CYS A 95 -14.22 8.70 -6.50
C CYS A 95 -14.00 9.25 -5.09
N ASP A 96 -13.95 8.40 -4.06
CA ASP A 96 -13.74 8.86 -2.67
C ASP A 96 -12.39 9.58 -2.50
N ALA A 97 -11.31 9.05 -3.08
CA ALA A 97 -9.99 9.67 -3.03
C ALA A 97 -9.91 11.00 -3.80
N GLN A 98 -10.72 11.16 -4.85
CA GLN A 98 -10.85 12.39 -5.63
C GLN A 98 -11.69 13.43 -4.87
N ASP A 99 -12.80 13.02 -4.26
CA ASP A 99 -13.67 13.86 -3.41
C ASP A 99 -12.93 14.39 -2.18
N GLU A 100 -12.08 13.56 -1.55
CA GLU A 100 -11.24 13.97 -0.42
C GLU A 100 -9.97 14.74 -0.84
N GLY A 101 -9.71 14.88 -2.14
CA GLY A 101 -8.58 15.63 -2.69
C GLY A 101 -7.21 15.00 -2.44
N PHE A 102 -7.16 13.71 -2.12
CA PHE A 102 -5.89 12.98 -1.95
C PHE A 102 -5.19 12.72 -3.29
N TYR A 103 -5.98 12.55 -4.37
CA TYR A 103 -5.50 12.28 -5.71
C TYR A 103 -6.34 13.02 -6.76
N ASP A 104 -5.67 13.72 -7.69
CA ASP A 104 -6.31 14.36 -8.85
C ASP A 104 -6.13 13.44 -10.07
N TYR A 105 -6.97 12.41 -10.14
CA TYR A 105 -6.93 11.44 -11.24
C TYR A 105 -7.38 12.10 -12.54
N ASN A 106 -6.59 11.92 -13.60
CA ASN A 106 -6.92 12.36 -14.95
C ASN A 106 -6.74 11.23 -15.96
N CYS A 107 -7.02 11.50 -17.24
CA CYS A 107 -6.96 10.51 -18.30
C CYS A 107 -5.59 9.81 -18.45
N ASP A 108 -4.50 10.45 -18.03
CA ASP A 108 -3.14 9.89 -18.11
C ASP A 108 -2.88 8.86 -17.00
N ASP A 109 -3.74 8.77 -15.99
CA ASP A 109 -3.64 7.77 -14.91
C ASP A 109 -4.22 6.40 -15.29
N PHE A 110 -4.87 6.29 -16.46
CA PHE A 110 -5.55 5.07 -16.92
C PHE A 110 -4.94 4.52 -18.21
N GLU A 111 -4.92 3.20 -18.36
CA GLU A 111 -4.35 2.56 -19.55
C GLU A 111 -5.23 2.73 -20.81
N THR A 112 -6.55 2.82 -20.61
CA THR A 112 -7.50 2.93 -21.72
C THR A 112 -8.48 4.07 -21.50
N GLN A 113 -8.88 4.69 -22.61
CA GLN A 113 -9.94 5.70 -22.59
C GLN A 113 -11.25 5.16 -22.01
N ASN A 114 -11.59 3.89 -22.27
CA ASN A 114 -12.78 3.27 -21.69
C ASN A 114 -12.71 3.17 -20.16
N GLU A 115 -11.54 2.95 -19.59
CA GLU A 115 -11.35 2.91 -18.15
C GLU A 115 -11.47 4.29 -17.51
N ALA A 116 -10.79 5.28 -18.10
CA ALA A 116 -10.93 6.69 -17.70
C ALA A 116 -12.38 7.17 -17.77
N GLN A 117 -13.11 6.78 -18.84
CA GLN A 117 -14.51 7.15 -19.03
C GLN A 117 -15.41 6.52 -17.97
N ARG A 118 -15.19 5.26 -17.58
CA ARG A 118 -15.97 4.63 -16.50
C ARG A 118 -15.76 5.32 -15.15
N VAL A 119 -14.54 5.77 -14.86
CA VAL A 119 -14.24 6.53 -13.64
C VAL A 119 -14.92 7.90 -13.70
N TYR A 120 -14.78 8.62 -14.81
CA TYR A 120 -15.46 9.91 -15.01
C TYR A 120 -16.98 9.78 -14.89
N ASP A 121 -17.58 8.75 -15.51
CA ASP A 121 -19.02 8.52 -15.48
C ASP A 121 -19.55 8.16 -14.07
N GLN A 122 -18.68 7.65 -13.19
CA GLN A 122 -19.04 7.21 -11.84
C GLN A 122 -18.68 8.24 -10.75
N CYS A 123 -17.62 9.03 -10.94
CA CYS A 123 -17.09 10.00 -9.97
C CYS A 123 -17.41 11.47 -10.31
N GLY A 124 -17.85 11.76 -11.55
CA GLY A 124 -18.11 13.11 -12.06
C GLY A 124 -19.51 13.66 -11.80
#